data_AF-A0A9P7G6P3-F1
#
_entry.id   AF-A0A9P7G6P3-F1
#
_cell.length_a   1.000
_cell.length_b   1.000
_cell.length_c   1.000
_cell.angle_alpha   90.00
_cell.angle_beta   90.00
_cell.angle_gamma   90.00
#
_symmetry.space_group_name_H-M   'P 1'
#
loop_
_entity.id
_entity.type
_entity.pdbx_description
1 polymer ?
#
loop_
_entity_poly.entity_id
_entity_poly.type
_entity_poly.pdbx_seq_one_letter_code
_entity_poly.pdbx_strand_id
1 'polypeptide(L)'
;MGSTAAGAGAMRPFRRWGMGDYAVYGYEGMNRWIVRPMLEVAKDRILATCEEHNLEFVTDATNFQPSITLRNAIRHELRPDKVGETAEVEHVPEVVDRLNYLKQAVTSMKDVSFSLSSSPEALRNAVSDLSSKSQDINDQVDSVLKQCSLPTISGTFLISQRALDQISDVDVRRALVLRILRYTSFYPWGSVVADAGRRKRNLDHVIRELWGPLHKDTILRSFGAGGGVLWTPVILRQNFIKTPQTFIFGALQDGENLAWLASRLPPMHRDKLIDRGIPNTLEIDITKTIVEGWERWKSGGPSVVPILYDCRYLLRFDLERMPAAIATRLLEHSSEKTLRVYSRSRWLWPSVVLEANNSREVIHDKITEETTNIFLDVDVRAGTRYYLRAPPLSIDSGWITAEWVRPLTAM
;
A
#
# COMPACT_ATOMS: atom_id res chain seq x y z
N MET A 1 -17.49 -2.97 1.81
CA MET A 1 -16.13 -2.67 2.31
C MET A 1 -16.12 -1.90 3.64
N GLY A 2 -17.21 -1.21 4.02
CA GLY A 2 -17.36 -0.59 5.36
C GLY A 2 -18.13 -1.42 6.39
N SER A 3 -18.56 -2.64 6.04
CA SER A 3 -19.46 -3.48 6.86
C SER A 3 -18.74 -4.40 7.85
N THR A 4 -17.41 -4.30 7.99
CA THR A 4 -16.67 -4.97 9.07
C THR A 4 -16.58 -4.05 10.29
N ALA A 5 -16.29 -4.59 11.47
CA ALA A 5 -16.02 -3.78 12.67
C ALA A 5 -14.96 -2.70 12.41
N ALA A 6 -13.88 -3.05 11.70
CA ALA A 6 -12.85 -2.10 11.26
C ALA A 6 -13.36 -1.04 10.26
N GLY A 7 -14.38 -1.35 9.45
CA GLY A 7 -15.04 -0.35 8.61
C GLY A 7 -16.02 0.55 9.37
N ALA A 8 -16.60 0.03 10.45
CA ALA A 8 -17.63 0.68 11.26
C ALA A 8 -17.08 1.59 12.36
N GLY A 9 -15.81 1.44 12.76
CA GLY A 9 -15.09 2.32 13.70
C GLY A 9 -14.77 3.71 13.15
N ALA A 10 -15.77 4.34 12.51
CA ALA A 10 -15.76 5.69 11.98
C ALA A 10 -14.65 6.06 10.98
N MET A 11 -14.73 7.32 10.57
CA MET A 11 -13.67 8.05 9.92
C MET A 11 -12.45 8.12 10.85
N ARG A 12 -11.27 7.76 10.36
CA ARG A 12 -10.02 7.79 11.13
C ARG A 12 -9.11 8.90 10.62
N PRO A 13 -8.17 9.40 11.45
CA PRO A 13 -6.94 9.96 10.92
C PRO A 13 -6.35 8.90 10.00
N PHE A 14 -6.28 9.19 8.71
CA PHE A 14 -5.82 8.22 7.74
C PHE A 14 -4.91 8.91 6.75
N ARG A 15 -3.70 8.41 6.65
CA ARG A 15 -2.77 8.84 5.61
C ARG A 15 -3.27 8.32 4.26
N ARG A 16 -3.93 9.20 3.50
CA ARG A 16 -4.24 8.91 2.09
C ARG A 16 -3.02 9.23 1.24
N TRP A 17 -2.13 8.26 1.13
CA TRP A 17 -1.16 8.24 0.05
C TRP A 17 -1.94 8.13 -1.28
N GLY A 18 -1.67 9.01 -2.25
CA GLY A 18 -2.10 8.78 -3.64
C GLY A 18 -3.59 8.89 -3.96
N MET A 19 -4.37 9.71 -3.24
CA MET A 19 -5.68 10.13 -3.77
C MET A 19 -5.51 11.21 -4.83
N GLY A 20 -5.52 10.79 -6.09
CA GLY A 20 -5.46 11.67 -7.24
C GLY A 20 -4.99 10.88 -8.46
N ASP A 21 -5.21 11.42 -9.65
CA ASP A 21 -4.61 10.85 -10.85
C ASP A 21 -3.08 10.88 -10.67
N TYR A 22 -2.45 9.69 -10.70
CA TYR A 22 -1.02 9.53 -10.43
C TYR A 22 -0.16 10.36 -11.38
N ALA A 23 -0.67 10.58 -12.60
CA ALA A 23 -0.02 11.43 -13.58
C ALA A 23 0.09 12.90 -13.10
N VAL A 24 -0.85 13.35 -12.27
CA VAL A 24 -0.99 14.78 -11.91
C VAL A 24 -0.24 15.13 -10.63
N TYR A 25 -0.22 14.25 -9.62
CA TYR A 25 0.31 14.61 -8.30
C TYR A 25 1.67 13.99 -7.94
N GLY A 26 2.10 12.95 -8.66
CA GLY A 26 3.42 12.33 -8.46
C GLY A 26 3.73 11.96 -7.00
N TYR A 27 5.00 12.16 -6.60
CA TYR A 27 5.46 11.92 -5.23
C TYR A 27 4.87 12.90 -4.20
N GLU A 28 4.60 14.15 -4.58
CA GLU A 28 4.01 15.12 -3.64
C GLU A 28 2.61 14.69 -3.20
N GLY A 29 1.80 14.15 -4.12
CA GLY A 29 0.50 13.58 -3.80
C GLY A 29 0.59 12.39 -2.84
N MET A 30 1.70 11.64 -2.87
CA MET A 30 2.00 10.59 -1.91
C MET A 30 2.30 11.15 -0.51
N ASN A 31 2.90 12.34 -0.42
CA ASN A 31 3.29 12.94 0.87
C ASN A 31 2.22 13.80 1.54
N ARG A 32 0.99 13.87 1.00
CA ARG A 32 -0.09 14.70 1.58
C ARG A 32 -0.87 13.99 2.68
N TRP A 33 -1.30 14.77 3.67
CA TRP A 33 -2.13 14.33 4.79
C TRP A 33 -3.55 14.87 4.63
N ILE A 34 -4.55 14.01 4.85
CA ILE A 34 -5.92 14.48 5.10
C ILE A 34 -6.10 14.54 6.60
N VAL A 35 -5.96 15.74 7.15
CA VAL A 35 -6.24 16.01 8.56
C VAL A 35 -7.74 16.28 8.69
N ARG A 36 -8.36 15.76 9.75
CA ARG A 36 -9.78 15.99 10.08
C ARG A 36 -9.88 16.56 11.49
N PRO A 37 -9.51 17.84 11.70
CA PRO A 37 -9.40 18.41 13.05
C PRO A 37 -10.71 18.38 13.83
N MET A 38 -11.84 18.50 13.12
CA MET A 38 -13.18 18.57 13.71
C MET A 38 -13.84 17.19 13.87
N LEU A 39 -13.09 16.09 13.73
CA LEU A 39 -13.66 14.74 13.79
C LEU A 39 -14.24 14.40 15.17
N GLU A 40 -13.59 14.86 16.24
CA GLU A 40 -14.01 14.64 17.64
C GLU A 40 -15.00 15.70 18.13
N VAL A 41 -15.19 16.78 17.36
CA VAL A 41 -16.04 17.90 17.75
C VAL A 41 -17.48 17.64 17.28
N ALA A 42 -18.40 17.51 18.22
CA ALA A 42 -19.83 17.36 17.91
C ALA A 42 -20.36 18.58 17.14
N LYS A 43 -21.28 18.34 16.19
CA LYS A 43 -21.87 19.39 15.36
C LYS A 43 -22.45 20.54 16.18
N ASP A 44 -23.13 20.24 17.28
CA ASP A 44 -23.78 21.24 18.12
C ASP A 44 -22.76 22.20 18.76
N ARG A 45 -21.58 21.68 19.13
CA ARG A 45 -20.46 22.50 19.60
C ARG A 45 -19.90 23.39 18.50
N ILE A 46 -19.84 22.90 17.26
CA ILE A 46 -19.42 23.71 16.10
C ILE A 46 -20.41 24.86 15.88
N LEU A 47 -21.71 24.58 15.92
CA LEU A 47 -22.76 25.58 15.75
C LEU A 47 -22.74 26.63 16.87
N ALA A 48 -22.64 26.19 18.13
CA ALA A 48 -22.53 27.09 19.28
C ALA A 48 -21.29 28.01 19.17
N THR A 49 -20.16 27.47 18.69
CA THR A 49 -18.95 28.28 18.45
C THR A 49 -19.17 29.29 17.33
N CYS A 50 -19.87 28.91 16.26
CA CYS A 50 -20.24 29.83 15.18
C CYS A 50 -21.15 30.95 15.69
N GLU A 51 -22.16 30.64 16.51
CA GLU A 51 -23.05 31.63 17.13
C GLU A 51 -22.30 32.59 18.05
N GLU A 52 -21.45 32.06 18.95
CA GLU A 52 -20.64 32.86 19.89
C GLU A 52 -19.73 33.87 19.17
N HIS A 53 -19.21 33.49 18.00
CA HIS A 53 -18.30 34.33 17.21
C HIS A 53 -18.99 35.08 16.07
N ASN A 54 -20.33 35.05 15.99
CA ASN A 54 -21.12 35.65 14.91
C ASN A 54 -20.65 35.22 13.50
N LEU A 55 -20.27 33.95 13.34
CA LEU A 55 -19.86 33.39 12.06
C LEU A 55 -21.08 32.97 11.24
N GLU A 56 -21.26 33.58 10.07
CA GLU A 56 -22.30 33.20 9.13
C GLU A 56 -22.01 31.82 8.52
N PHE A 57 -23.02 30.96 8.48
CA PHE A 57 -22.94 29.66 7.81
C PHE A 57 -24.21 29.37 7.01
N VAL A 58 -24.05 28.64 5.90
CA VAL A 58 -25.16 28.26 5.01
C VAL A 58 -25.55 26.82 5.28
N THR A 59 -26.85 26.57 5.50
CA THR A 59 -27.38 25.21 5.59
C THR A 59 -27.83 24.76 4.20
N ASP A 60 -27.10 23.80 3.62
CA ASP A 60 -27.47 23.22 2.33
C ASP A 60 -28.76 22.38 2.47
N ALA A 61 -29.80 22.81 1.73
CA ALA A 61 -31.14 22.23 1.75
C ALA A 61 -31.17 20.75 1.32
N THR A 62 -30.21 20.30 0.50
CA THR A 62 -30.13 18.91 0.05
C THR A 62 -29.82 17.94 1.19
N ASN A 63 -29.28 18.42 2.33
CA ASN A 63 -29.01 17.59 3.51
C ASN A 63 -30.29 17.02 4.15
N PHE A 64 -31.46 17.59 3.85
CA PHE A 64 -32.75 17.19 4.41
C PHE A 64 -33.53 16.24 3.50
N GLN A 65 -33.02 15.91 2.31
CA GLN A 65 -33.69 15.06 1.34
C GLN A 65 -33.15 13.62 1.45
N PRO A 66 -33.88 12.70 2.12
CA PRO A 66 -33.39 11.34 2.38
C PRO A 66 -33.46 10.42 1.16
N SER A 67 -34.20 10.80 0.11
CA SER A 67 -34.27 10.08 -1.16
C SER A 67 -33.00 10.22 -2.01
N ILE A 68 -32.20 11.28 -1.81
CA ILE A 68 -31.04 11.58 -2.67
C ILE A 68 -29.83 10.72 -2.32
N THR A 69 -29.55 10.53 -1.02
CA THR A 69 -28.35 9.79 -0.60
C THR A 69 -28.63 8.86 0.58
N LEU A 70 -27.93 7.72 0.60
CA LEU A 70 -27.94 6.80 1.74
C LEU A 70 -27.54 7.50 3.06
N ARG A 71 -26.64 8.50 3.00
CA ARG A 71 -26.25 9.28 4.18
C ARG A 71 -27.42 10.09 4.74
N ASN A 72 -28.20 10.73 3.88
CA ASN A 72 -29.38 11.50 4.29
C ASN A 72 -30.48 10.57 4.81
N ALA A 73 -30.66 9.40 4.19
CA ALA A 73 -31.56 8.37 4.68
C ALA A 73 -31.18 7.90 6.10
N ILE A 74 -29.90 7.59 6.35
CA ILE A 74 -29.42 7.22 7.70
C ILE A 74 -29.64 8.36 8.70
N ARG A 75 -29.31 9.61 8.33
CA ARG A 75 -29.56 10.78 9.20
C ARG A 75 -31.04 10.93 9.55
N HIS A 76 -31.93 10.65 8.60
CA HIS A 76 -33.37 10.72 8.80
C HIS A 76 -33.87 9.59 9.73
N GLU A 77 -33.37 8.36 9.56
CA GLU A 77 -33.68 7.23 10.46
C GLU A 77 -33.23 7.48 11.91
N LEU A 78 -32.12 8.18 12.12
CA LEU A 78 -31.55 8.42 13.45
C LEU A 78 -32.17 9.61 14.19
N ARG A 79 -33.17 10.30 13.62
CA ARG A 79 -33.82 11.43 14.30
C ARG A 79 -34.76 10.91 15.39
N PRO A 80 -34.67 11.45 16.62
CA PRO A 80 -35.55 11.05 17.73
C PRO A 80 -37.03 11.37 17.47
N ASP A 81 -37.33 12.36 16.62
CA ASP A 81 -38.69 12.85 16.34
C ASP A 81 -39.55 11.87 15.51
N LYS A 82 -38.97 10.79 14.99
CA LYS A 82 -39.67 9.77 14.18
C LYS A 82 -40.64 8.89 14.96
N VAL A 83 -40.72 8.99 16.29
CA VAL A 83 -41.58 8.13 17.12
C VAL A 83 -43.09 8.39 16.91
N GLY A 84 -43.49 9.37 16.07
CA GLY A 84 -44.91 9.66 15.79
C GLY A 84 -45.32 9.92 14.34
N GLU A 85 -44.39 10.14 13.40
CA GLU A 85 -44.74 10.46 12.00
C GLU A 85 -44.46 9.28 11.06
N THR A 86 -45.48 8.47 10.81
CA THR A 86 -45.53 7.44 9.76
C THR A 86 -45.73 8.07 8.38
N ALA A 87 -45.02 9.13 8.05
CA ALA A 87 -44.94 9.58 6.67
C ALA A 87 -43.99 8.63 5.94
N GLU A 88 -44.56 7.72 5.13
CA GLU A 88 -43.81 6.90 4.18
C GLU A 88 -43.03 7.83 3.24
N VAL A 89 -41.79 8.14 3.60
CA VAL A 89 -40.92 8.86 2.68
C VAL A 89 -40.56 7.89 1.57
N GLU A 90 -41.03 8.18 0.35
CA GLU A 90 -40.65 7.44 -0.85
C GLU A 90 -39.13 7.51 -1.02
N HIS A 91 -38.47 6.43 -0.58
CA HIS A 91 -37.06 6.22 -0.82
C HIS A 91 -36.89 5.58 -2.20
N VAL A 92 -35.84 5.99 -2.91
CA VAL A 92 -35.42 5.28 -4.13
C VAL A 92 -35.14 3.82 -3.74
N PRO A 93 -35.63 2.82 -4.49
CA PRO A 93 -35.48 1.40 -4.13
C PRO A 93 -34.03 0.99 -3.78
N GLU A 94 -33.04 1.52 -4.50
CA GLU A 94 -31.62 1.29 -4.23
C GLU A 94 -31.18 1.71 -2.81
N VAL A 95 -31.75 2.79 -2.28
CA VAL A 95 -31.44 3.27 -0.93
C VAL A 95 -32.04 2.34 0.12
N VAL A 96 -33.26 1.84 -0.10
CA VAL A 96 -33.93 0.88 0.79
C VAL A 96 -33.15 -0.42 0.88
N ASP A 97 -32.74 -0.98 -0.27
CA ASP A 97 -31.96 -2.22 -0.33
C ASP A 97 -30.63 -2.08 0.44
N ARG A 98 -29.94 -0.95 0.27
CA ARG A 98 -28.69 -0.66 0.99
C ARG A 98 -28.90 -0.48 2.49
N LEU A 99 -30.02 0.10 2.90
CA LEU A 99 -30.36 0.33 4.30
C LEU A 99 -30.73 -0.99 5.01
N ASN A 100 -31.43 -1.88 4.31
CA ASN A 100 -31.70 -3.25 4.77
C ASN A 100 -30.42 -4.08 4.88
N TYR A 101 -29.53 -3.99 3.89
CA TYR A 101 -28.21 -4.61 3.96
C TYR A 101 -27.40 -4.09 5.16
N LEU A 102 -27.45 -2.78 5.44
CA LEU A 102 -26.80 -2.18 6.61
C LEU A 102 -27.38 -2.71 7.92
N LYS A 103 -28.72 -2.76 8.05
CA LYS A 103 -29.40 -3.36 9.22
C LYS A 103 -28.91 -4.79 9.47
N GLN A 104 -28.88 -5.61 8.42
CA GLN A 104 -28.37 -6.98 8.51
C GLN A 104 -26.88 -7.05 8.88
N ALA A 105 -26.07 -6.16 8.33
CA ALA A 105 -24.65 -6.10 8.63
C ALA A 105 -24.39 -5.73 10.09
N VAL A 106 -25.12 -4.76 10.65
CA VAL A 106 -25.01 -4.34 12.06
C VAL A 106 -25.38 -5.51 12.97
N THR A 107 -26.47 -6.22 12.71
CA THR A 107 -26.88 -7.40 13.49
C THR A 107 -25.85 -8.53 13.43
N SER A 108 -25.05 -8.61 12.36
CA SER A 108 -24.00 -9.62 12.23
C SER A 108 -22.73 -9.32 13.03
N MET A 109 -22.56 -8.08 13.53
CA MET A 109 -21.39 -7.69 14.32
C MET A 109 -21.53 -8.20 15.75
N LYS A 110 -20.81 -9.28 16.07
CA LYS A 110 -20.85 -9.92 17.39
C LYS A 110 -20.25 -9.09 18.52
N ASP A 111 -19.37 -8.15 18.18
CA ASP A 111 -18.53 -7.44 19.15
C ASP A 111 -19.17 -6.20 19.75
N VAL A 112 -20.28 -5.71 19.20
CA VAL A 112 -20.92 -4.48 19.69
C VAL A 112 -22.43 -4.62 19.65
N SER A 113 -23.07 -4.57 20.82
CA SER A 113 -24.52 -4.63 20.94
C SER A 113 -25.14 -3.26 20.70
N PHE A 114 -25.24 -2.83 19.44
CA PHE A 114 -26.04 -1.65 19.10
C PHE A 114 -27.06 -1.95 18.00
N SER A 115 -28.23 -1.34 18.11
CA SER A 115 -29.26 -1.32 17.08
C SER A 115 -29.28 0.07 16.44
N LEU A 116 -29.73 0.18 15.19
CA LEU A 116 -30.02 1.50 14.60
C LEU A 116 -31.16 2.22 15.32
N SER A 117 -31.94 1.52 16.14
CA SER A 117 -32.95 2.09 17.03
C SER A 117 -32.40 2.51 18.41
N SER A 118 -31.10 2.32 18.66
CA SER A 118 -30.45 2.77 19.89
C SER A 118 -30.34 4.30 19.91
N SER A 119 -30.19 4.89 21.10
CA SER A 119 -30.05 6.35 21.22
C SER A 119 -28.81 6.85 20.46
N PRO A 120 -28.80 8.11 19.99
CA PRO A 120 -27.63 8.71 19.34
C PRO A 120 -26.35 8.61 20.17
N GLU A 121 -26.44 8.71 21.49
CA GLU A 121 -25.32 8.55 22.42
C GLU A 121 -24.78 7.11 22.41
N ALA A 122 -25.67 6.11 22.41
CA ALA A 122 -25.27 4.71 22.34
C ALA A 122 -24.54 4.40 21.02
N LEU A 123 -24.99 4.98 19.90
CA LEU A 123 -24.32 4.85 18.60
C LEU A 123 -22.95 5.54 18.59
N ARG A 124 -22.82 6.72 19.20
CA ARG A 124 -21.54 7.42 19.34
C ARG A 124 -20.56 6.60 20.19
N ASN A 125 -21.01 6.05 21.31
CA ASN A 125 -20.20 5.19 22.17
C ASN A 125 -19.74 3.93 21.42
N ALA A 126 -20.66 3.25 20.73
CA ALA A 126 -20.33 2.08 19.91
C ALA A 126 -19.28 2.39 18.83
N VAL A 127 -19.40 3.53 18.16
CA VAL A 127 -18.43 3.99 17.15
C VAL A 127 -17.08 4.32 17.80
N SER A 128 -17.08 4.94 18.98
CA SER A 128 -15.88 5.23 19.77
C SER A 128 -15.17 3.93 20.16
N ASP A 129 -15.90 2.94 20.69
CA ASP A 129 -15.37 1.64 21.08
C ASP A 129 -14.75 0.89 19.89
N LEU A 130 -15.42 0.92 18.73
CA LEU A 130 -14.90 0.34 17.49
C LEU A 130 -13.65 1.07 16.98
N SER A 131 -13.57 2.39 17.18
CA SER A 131 -12.40 3.19 16.84
C SER A 131 -11.23 2.80 17.73
N SER A 132 -11.43 2.76 19.06
CA SER A 132 -10.43 2.34 20.04
C SER A 132 -9.93 0.93 19.78
N LYS A 133 -10.84 -0.05 19.61
CA LYS A 133 -10.47 -1.44 19.29
C LYS A 133 -9.60 -1.52 18.04
N SER A 134 -9.88 -0.70 17.03
CA SER A 134 -9.06 -0.72 15.84
C SER A 134 -7.73 -0.01 15.99
N GLN A 135 -7.62 0.99 16.86
CA GLN A 135 -6.34 1.57 17.22
C GLN A 135 -5.50 0.53 17.95
N ASP A 136 -6.07 -0.19 18.92
CA ASP A 136 -5.39 -1.28 19.63
C ASP A 136 -4.87 -2.36 18.68
N ILE A 137 -5.67 -2.74 17.67
CA ILE A 137 -5.24 -3.68 16.63
C ILE A 137 -4.06 -3.12 15.83
N ASN A 138 -4.08 -1.84 15.48
CA ASN A 138 -2.97 -1.23 14.75
C ASN A 138 -1.69 -1.19 15.60
N ASP A 139 -1.80 -0.80 16.87
CA ASP A 139 -0.67 -0.72 17.80
C ASP A 139 -0.05 -2.11 18.04
N GLN A 140 -0.90 -3.15 18.11
CA GLN A 140 -0.46 -4.55 18.14
C GLN A 140 0.25 -4.95 16.86
N VAL A 141 -0.28 -4.57 15.68
CA VAL A 141 0.38 -4.85 14.38
C VAL A 141 1.73 -4.14 14.29
N ASP A 142 1.85 -2.90 14.74
CA ASP A 142 3.12 -2.17 14.74
C ASP A 142 4.14 -2.84 15.66
N SER A 143 3.69 -3.30 16.83
CA SER A 143 4.52 -4.07 17.76
C SER A 143 4.99 -5.38 17.12
N VAL A 144 4.09 -6.12 16.47
CA VAL A 144 4.41 -7.35 15.74
C VAL A 144 5.40 -7.07 14.62
N LEU A 145 5.19 -6.05 13.78
CA LEU A 145 6.08 -5.72 12.67
C LEU A 145 7.49 -5.36 13.16
N LYS A 146 7.58 -4.59 14.26
CA LYS A 146 8.86 -4.24 14.88
C LYS A 146 9.61 -5.44 15.43
N GLN A 147 8.91 -6.42 16.00
CA GLN A 147 9.52 -7.60 16.63
C GLN A 147 9.80 -8.73 15.64
N CYS A 148 8.94 -8.89 14.64
CA CYS A 148 8.88 -10.08 13.79
C CYS A 148 9.42 -9.86 12.38
N SER A 149 9.57 -8.61 11.93
CA SER A 149 10.16 -8.32 10.62
C SER A 149 11.62 -8.70 10.64
N LEU A 150 12.00 -9.57 9.71
CA LEU A 150 13.38 -9.94 9.49
C LEU A 150 14.00 -9.02 8.43
N PRO A 151 15.30 -8.72 8.52
CA PRO A 151 16.00 -7.98 7.48
C PRO A 151 15.83 -8.66 6.11
N THR A 152 15.51 -7.86 5.10
CA THR A 152 15.32 -8.33 3.73
C THR A 152 15.54 -7.16 2.76
N ILE A 153 15.49 -7.48 1.48
CA ILE A 153 15.66 -6.53 0.37
C ILE A 153 14.51 -5.52 0.33
N SER A 154 14.83 -4.26 0.00
CA SER A 154 13.84 -3.21 -0.26
C SER A 154 12.70 -3.66 -1.16
N GLY A 155 11.48 -3.39 -0.73
CA GLY A 155 10.25 -3.80 -1.41
C GLY A 155 9.86 -5.26 -1.28
N THR A 156 10.48 -5.99 -0.36
CA THR A 156 10.03 -7.30 0.11
C THR A 156 9.81 -7.27 1.62
N PHE A 157 8.97 -8.16 2.13
CA PHE A 157 8.75 -8.32 3.56
C PHE A 157 9.00 -9.78 3.95
N LEU A 158 9.77 -9.99 5.01
CA LEU A 158 10.17 -11.32 5.46
C LEU A 158 9.75 -11.52 6.91
N ILE A 159 9.04 -12.62 7.18
CA ILE A 159 8.59 -12.97 8.53
C ILE A 159 8.78 -14.47 8.79
N SER A 160 9.31 -14.82 9.96
CA SER A 160 9.48 -16.22 10.33
C SER A 160 8.14 -16.89 10.67
N GLN A 161 8.04 -18.20 10.47
CA GLN A 161 6.86 -18.96 10.89
C GLN A 161 6.66 -18.87 12.41
N ARG A 162 7.74 -18.94 13.18
CA ARG A 162 7.68 -18.81 14.65
C ARG A 162 7.06 -17.48 15.09
N ALA A 163 7.37 -16.39 14.40
CA ALA A 163 6.75 -15.09 14.66
C ALA A 163 5.27 -15.08 14.30
N LEU A 164 4.89 -15.69 13.17
CA LEU A 164 3.48 -15.83 12.81
C LEU A 164 2.71 -16.60 13.88
N ASP A 165 3.24 -17.74 14.35
CA ASP A 165 2.59 -18.61 15.33
C ASP A 165 2.30 -17.92 16.68
N GLN A 166 3.03 -16.85 17.02
CA GLN A 166 2.79 -16.05 18.24
C GLN A 166 1.54 -15.17 18.16
N ILE A 167 1.03 -14.90 16.95
CA ILE A 167 -0.12 -14.03 16.74
C ILE A 167 -1.38 -14.89 16.79
N SER A 168 -2.11 -14.87 17.90
CA SER A 168 -3.34 -15.66 18.06
C SER A 168 -4.59 -14.96 17.52
N ASP A 169 -4.67 -13.63 17.66
CA ASP A 169 -5.83 -12.82 17.29
C ASP A 169 -6.00 -12.74 15.75
N VAL A 170 -7.17 -13.15 15.26
CA VAL A 170 -7.50 -13.21 13.82
C VAL A 170 -7.60 -11.82 13.18
N ASP A 171 -8.06 -10.81 13.92
CA ASP A 171 -8.14 -9.44 13.42
C ASP A 171 -6.75 -8.81 13.33
N VAL A 172 -5.86 -9.10 14.27
CA VAL A 172 -4.43 -8.72 14.18
C VAL A 172 -3.76 -9.40 12.98
N ARG A 173 -3.97 -10.71 12.76
CA ARG A 173 -3.47 -11.42 11.57
C ARG A 173 -3.94 -10.75 10.27
N ARG A 174 -5.23 -10.41 10.20
CA ARG A 174 -5.82 -9.75 9.01
C ARG A 174 -5.24 -8.36 8.79
N ALA A 175 -5.12 -7.56 9.85
CA ALA A 175 -4.54 -6.22 9.78
C ALA A 175 -3.05 -6.26 9.38
N LEU A 176 -2.29 -7.23 9.91
CA LEU A 176 -0.91 -7.50 9.53
C LEU A 176 -0.79 -7.84 8.04
N VAL A 177 -1.61 -8.76 7.53
CA VAL A 177 -1.62 -9.11 6.09
C VAL A 177 -1.93 -7.88 5.24
N LEU A 178 -2.93 -7.08 5.59
CA LEU A 178 -3.23 -5.83 4.88
C LEU A 178 -2.05 -4.84 4.89
N ARG A 179 -1.28 -4.80 5.98
CA ARG A 179 -0.10 -3.95 6.08
C ARG A 179 1.02 -4.41 5.16
N ILE A 180 1.32 -5.72 5.15
CA ILE A 180 2.31 -6.33 4.28
C ILE A 180 1.90 -6.17 2.80
N LEU A 181 0.63 -6.39 2.48
CA LEU A 181 0.11 -6.22 1.12
C LEU A 181 0.35 -4.79 0.62
N ARG A 182 0.01 -3.76 1.41
CA ARG A 182 0.27 -2.35 1.02
C ARG A 182 1.74 -2.04 0.83
N TYR A 183 2.59 -2.57 1.72
CA TYR A 183 4.02 -2.35 1.66
C TYR A 183 4.62 -2.96 0.37
N THR A 184 4.26 -4.19 0.04
CA THR A 184 4.85 -4.94 -1.09
C THR A 184 4.16 -4.69 -2.44
N SER A 185 2.89 -4.31 -2.45
CA SER A 185 2.07 -4.17 -3.66
C SER A 185 2.67 -3.21 -4.69
N PHE A 186 2.56 -3.53 -5.97
CA PHE A 186 2.87 -2.59 -7.05
C PHE A 186 1.76 -1.58 -7.32
N TYR A 187 0.58 -1.78 -6.74
CA TYR A 187 -0.44 -0.76 -6.78
C TYR A 187 -0.02 0.41 -5.92
N PRO A 188 -0.48 1.62 -6.26
CA PRO A 188 -0.17 2.79 -5.49
C PRO A 188 -0.63 2.62 -4.04
N TRP A 189 0.20 3.11 -3.13
CA TRP A 189 -0.10 3.04 -1.72
C TRP A 189 -1.37 3.82 -1.40
N GLY A 190 -2.23 3.30 -0.52
CA GLY A 190 -3.50 3.90 -0.16
C GLY A 190 -4.64 3.48 -1.08
N SER A 191 -4.33 2.94 -2.27
CA SER A 191 -5.35 2.35 -3.13
C SER A 191 -5.98 1.12 -2.49
N VAL A 192 -7.29 0.97 -2.68
CA VAL A 192 -8.03 -0.22 -2.25
C VAL A 192 -7.50 -1.49 -2.93
N VAL A 193 -6.90 -1.36 -4.11
CA VAL A 193 -6.32 -2.48 -4.85
C VAL A 193 -5.03 -2.99 -4.20
N ALA A 194 -4.19 -2.10 -3.63
CA ALA A 194 -3.03 -2.49 -2.84
C ALA A 194 -3.42 -3.33 -1.60
N ASP A 195 -4.62 -3.10 -1.06
CA ASP A 195 -5.26 -3.88 0.01
C ASP A 195 -6.00 -5.13 -0.50
N ALA A 196 -5.75 -5.58 -1.73
CA ALA A 196 -6.49 -6.69 -2.37
C ALA A 196 -8.02 -6.48 -2.44
N GLY A 197 -8.46 -5.23 -2.49
CA GLY A 197 -9.87 -4.88 -2.42
C GLY A 197 -10.51 -5.16 -1.05
N ARG A 198 -9.70 -5.42 -0.02
CA ARG A 198 -10.15 -5.90 1.30
C ARG A 198 -11.15 -7.05 1.21
N ARG A 199 -11.02 -7.88 0.17
CA ARG A 199 -11.94 -9.00 -0.07
C ARG A 199 -11.67 -10.07 0.97
N LYS A 200 -12.66 -10.36 1.81
CA LYS A 200 -12.58 -11.36 2.88
C LYS A 200 -11.99 -12.68 2.39
N ARG A 201 -12.48 -13.22 1.26
CA ARG A 201 -11.96 -14.45 0.64
C ARG A 201 -10.45 -14.44 0.37
N ASN A 202 -9.90 -13.34 -0.12
CA ASN A 202 -8.47 -13.24 -0.43
C ASN A 202 -7.64 -13.16 0.85
N LEU A 203 -8.09 -12.37 1.83
CA LEU A 203 -7.41 -12.25 3.12
C LEU A 203 -7.45 -13.55 3.90
N ASP A 204 -8.61 -14.20 3.96
CA ASP A 204 -8.78 -15.49 4.63
C ASP A 204 -7.95 -16.58 3.93
N HIS A 205 -7.77 -16.52 2.60
CA HIS A 205 -6.85 -17.39 1.89
C HIS A 205 -5.40 -17.16 2.34
N VAL A 206 -4.91 -15.91 2.34
CA VAL A 206 -3.54 -15.61 2.82
C VAL A 206 -3.34 -16.07 4.26
N ILE A 207 -4.29 -15.77 5.14
CA ILE A 207 -4.23 -16.17 6.55
C ILE A 207 -4.17 -17.70 6.67
N ARG A 208 -4.99 -18.43 5.89
CA ARG A 208 -5.00 -19.89 5.92
C ARG A 208 -3.68 -20.49 5.45
N GLU A 209 -3.03 -19.92 4.43
CA GLU A 209 -1.73 -20.43 3.97
C GLU A 209 -0.59 -20.11 4.95
N LEU A 210 -0.61 -18.93 5.58
CA LEU A 210 0.43 -18.49 6.52
C LEU A 210 0.32 -19.12 7.93
N TRP A 211 -0.90 -19.33 8.42
CA TRP A 211 -1.19 -19.91 9.75
C TRP A 211 -1.83 -21.30 9.67
N GLY A 212 -1.79 -21.94 8.50
CA GLY A 212 -2.30 -23.29 8.33
C GLY A 212 -1.49 -24.29 9.14
N PRO A 213 -2.09 -25.42 9.57
CA PRO A 213 -1.36 -26.46 10.28
C PRO A 213 -0.23 -27.01 9.40
N LEU A 214 0.99 -26.98 9.93
CA LEU A 214 2.18 -27.51 9.28
C LEU A 214 2.47 -28.92 9.81
N HIS A 215 2.16 -29.92 9.00
CA HIS A 215 2.53 -31.31 9.23
C HIS A 215 3.86 -31.62 8.55
N LYS A 216 4.54 -32.69 8.96
CA LYS A 216 5.83 -33.10 8.34
C LYS A 216 5.73 -33.29 6.83
N ASP A 217 4.58 -33.75 6.34
CA ASP A 217 4.33 -34.00 4.92
C ASP A 217 3.71 -32.79 4.19
N THR A 218 3.56 -31.65 4.87
CA THR A 218 2.99 -30.44 4.25
C THR A 218 3.94 -29.94 3.16
N ILE A 219 3.42 -29.90 1.93
CA ILE A 219 4.10 -29.33 0.77
C ILE A 219 3.75 -27.86 0.65
N LEU A 220 4.70 -26.98 0.95
CA LEU A 220 4.56 -25.55 0.79
C LEU A 220 4.95 -25.13 -0.63
N ARG A 221 4.12 -24.27 -1.23
CA ARG A 221 4.31 -23.69 -2.56
C ARG A 221 4.16 -22.18 -2.48
N SER A 222 4.79 -21.48 -3.42
CA SER A 222 4.52 -20.05 -3.58
C SER A 222 3.09 -19.84 -4.08
N PHE A 223 2.42 -18.81 -3.58
CA PHE A 223 1.06 -18.46 -4.00
C PHE A 223 0.91 -16.95 -4.18
N GLY A 224 0.16 -16.55 -5.20
CA GLY A 224 -0.20 -15.15 -5.42
C GLY A 224 -1.57 -14.87 -4.84
N ALA A 225 -1.67 -13.93 -3.89
CA ALA A 225 -2.95 -13.61 -3.27
C ALA A 225 -3.03 -12.13 -2.87
N GLY A 226 -3.85 -11.40 -3.62
CA GLY A 226 -4.18 -10.01 -3.32
C GLY A 226 -3.06 -9.02 -3.64
N GLY A 227 -3.43 -7.78 -3.99
CA GLY A 227 -2.49 -6.66 -4.12
C GLY A 227 -1.33 -6.84 -5.11
N GLY A 228 -1.32 -7.88 -5.94
CA GLY A 228 -0.15 -8.17 -6.76
C GLY A 228 1.04 -8.74 -5.97
N VAL A 229 0.79 -9.38 -4.83
CA VAL A 229 1.81 -9.94 -3.92
C VAL A 229 1.91 -11.46 -4.10
N LEU A 230 3.15 -11.93 -4.21
CA LEU A 230 3.58 -13.32 -4.22
C LEU A 230 4.14 -13.66 -2.84
N TRP A 231 3.57 -14.68 -2.21
CA TRP A 231 4.05 -15.24 -0.95
C TRP A 231 4.87 -16.48 -1.27
N THR A 232 6.15 -16.46 -0.90
CA THR A 232 7.08 -17.56 -1.16
C THR A 232 7.58 -18.13 0.16
N PRO A 233 7.40 -19.44 0.41
CA PRO A 233 8.02 -20.07 1.57
C PRO A 233 9.53 -20.09 1.36
N VAL A 234 10.28 -19.70 2.39
CA VAL A 234 11.74 -19.66 2.37
C VAL A 234 12.32 -20.33 3.59
N ILE A 235 13.53 -20.86 3.45
CA ILE A 235 14.29 -21.43 4.56
C ILE A 235 15.33 -20.41 4.98
N LEU A 236 15.33 -20.10 6.27
CA LEU A 236 16.30 -19.22 6.91
C LEU A 236 17.32 -20.05 7.68
N ARG A 237 18.59 -19.83 7.39
CA ARG A 237 19.69 -20.39 8.18
C ARG A 237 20.67 -19.27 8.46
N GLN A 238 20.74 -18.83 9.72
CA GLN A 238 21.51 -17.64 10.09
C GLN A 238 21.10 -16.43 9.22
N ASN A 239 22.01 -16.02 8.35
CA ASN A 239 21.96 -14.88 7.46
C ASN A 239 21.73 -15.29 6.00
N PHE A 240 21.16 -16.48 5.75
CA PHE A 240 20.93 -17.00 4.41
C PHE A 240 19.44 -17.29 4.19
N ILE A 241 18.93 -16.85 3.04
CA ILE A 241 17.59 -17.17 2.55
C ILE A 241 17.71 -18.13 1.38
N LYS A 242 17.04 -19.28 1.50
CA LYS A 242 16.87 -20.23 0.39
C LYS A 242 15.41 -20.22 -0.08
N THR A 243 15.19 -20.04 -1.37
CA THR A 243 13.85 -20.03 -2.00
C THR A 243 13.61 -21.35 -2.77
N PRO A 244 13.20 -22.44 -2.11
CA PRO A 244 12.86 -23.67 -2.80
C PRO A 244 11.62 -23.49 -3.68
N GLN A 245 11.59 -24.12 -4.86
CA GLN A 245 10.39 -24.14 -5.71
C GLN A 245 9.24 -24.93 -5.06
N THR A 246 9.59 -26.00 -4.34
CA THR A 246 8.67 -26.84 -3.59
C THR A 246 9.39 -27.29 -2.33
N PHE A 247 8.72 -27.20 -1.19
CA PHE A 247 9.31 -27.44 0.10
C PHE A 247 8.44 -28.39 0.93
N ILE A 248 9.06 -29.40 1.52
CA ILE A 248 8.41 -30.33 2.45
C ILE A 248 8.83 -29.92 3.85
N PHE A 249 7.87 -29.59 4.72
CA PHE A 249 8.16 -29.03 6.03
C PHE A 249 9.02 -29.95 6.92
N GLY A 250 8.81 -31.26 6.84
CA GLY A 250 9.60 -32.26 7.57
C GLY A 250 11.07 -32.38 7.14
N ALA A 251 11.48 -31.70 6.07
CA ALA A 251 12.85 -31.71 5.55
C ALA A 251 13.76 -30.59 6.11
N LEU A 252 13.29 -29.80 7.09
CA LEU A 252 14.13 -28.80 7.76
C LEU A 252 15.29 -29.47 8.49
N GLN A 253 16.49 -28.94 8.31
CA GLN A 253 17.68 -29.33 9.07
C GLN A 253 17.77 -28.56 10.39
N ASP A 254 18.60 -29.05 11.31
CA ASP A 254 18.87 -28.35 12.56
C ASP A 254 19.44 -26.95 12.30
N GLY A 255 18.81 -25.94 12.92
CA GLY A 255 19.16 -24.52 12.75
C GLY A 255 18.51 -23.84 11.55
N GLU A 256 17.77 -24.57 10.71
CA GLU A 256 16.92 -23.99 9.67
C GLU A 256 15.55 -23.58 10.24
N ASN A 257 15.06 -22.40 9.85
CA ASN A 257 13.75 -21.90 10.23
C ASN A 257 12.92 -21.64 8.97
N LEU A 258 11.66 -22.08 8.99
CA LEU A 258 10.70 -21.69 7.96
C LEU A 258 10.34 -20.20 8.11
N ALA A 259 10.24 -19.51 6.98
CA ALA A 259 9.74 -18.15 6.89
C ALA A 259 8.94 -17.94 5.61
N TRP A 260 8.29 -16.79 5.53
CA TRP A 260 7.53 -16.35 4.36
C TRP A 260 8.08 -15.04 3.84
N LEU A 261 8.42 -15.03 2.56
CA LEU A 261 8.81 -13.84 1.82
C LEU A 261 7.61 -13.34 1.02
N ALA A 262 7.09 -12.17 1.38
CA ALA A 262 6.15 -11.43 0.56
C ALA A 262 6.93 -10.56 -0.42
N SER A 263 6.87 -10.90 -1.70
CA SER A 263 7.44 -10.12 -2.81
C SER A 263 6.36 -9.75 -3.82
N ARG A 264 6.70 -8.95 -4.81
CA ARG A 264 5.77 -8.67 -5.89
C ARG A 264 5.57 -9.90 -6.78
N LEU A 265 4.37 -10.05 -7.33
CA LEU A 265 4.13 -10.93 -8.47
C LEU A 265 4.97 -10.46 -9.67
N PRO A 266 5.70 -11.37 -10.34
CA PRO A 266 6.42 -11.04 -11.55
C PRO A 266 5.50 -10.38 -12.59
N PRO A 267 5.96 -9.35 -13.32
CA PRO A 267 5.17 -8.74 -14.37
C PRO A 267 4.85 -9.78 -15.46
N MET A 268 3.80 -9.53 -16.22
CA MET A 268 3.54 -10.33 -17.42
C MET A 268 4.73 -10.21 -18.38
N HIS A 269 5.01 -11.29 -19.11
CA HIS A 269 6.06 -11.29 -20.14
C HIS A 269 5.82 -10.15 -21.14
N ARG A 270 6.90 -9.52 -21.62
CA ARG A 270 6.84 -8.38 -22.54
C ARG A 270 5.98 -8.66 -23.77
N ASP A 271 6.15 -9.83 -24.38
CA ASP A 271 5.37 -10.22 -25.56
C ASP A 271 3.87 -10.27 -25.26
N LYS A 272 3.49 -10.83 -24.10
CA LYS A 272 2.08 -10.86 -23.67
C LYS A 272 1.51 -9.47 -23.38
N LEU A 273 2.34 -8.52 -22.96
CA LEU A 273 1.92 -7.12 -22.80
C LEU A 273 1.66 -6.49 -24.17
N ILE A 274 2.56 -6.70 -25.14
CA ILE A 274 2.44 -6.22 -26.52
C ILE A 274 1.19 -6.83 -27.19
N ASP A 275 1.01 -8.14 -27.10
CA ASP A 275 -0.14 -8.87 -27.66
C ASP A 275 -1.49 -8.35 -27.13
N ARG A 276 -1.50 -7.83 -25.91
CA ARG A 276 -2.70 -7.29 -25.24
C ARG A 276 -2.84 -5.77 -25.34
N GLY A 277 -1.89 -5.08 -25.97
CA GLY A 277 -1.85 -3.62 -26.01
C GLY A 277 -1.74 -2.96 -24.63
N ILE A 278 -1.17 -3.67 -23.65
CA ILE A 278 -0.98 -3.15 -22.29
C ILE A 278 0.41 -2.50 -22.21
N PRO A 279 0.53 -1.21 -21.84
CA PRO A 279 1.84 -0.58 -21.72
C PRO A 279 2.67 -1.22 -20.60
N ASN A 280 3.98 -1.36 -20.82
CA ASN A 280 4.89 -1.84 -19.79
C ASN A 280 5.19 -0.72 -18.80
N THR A 281 4.52 -0.73 -17.65
CA THR A 281 4.67 0.29 -16.59
C THR A 281 6.04 0.27 -15.91
N LEU A 282 6.88 -0.74 -16.18
CA LEU A 282 8.24 -0.87 -15.64
C LEU A 282 9.32 -0.34 -16.57
N GLU A 283 8.94 0.08 -17.78
CA GLU A 283 9.82 0.69 -18.79
C GLU A 283 9.33 2.12 -19.06
N ILE A 284 9.84 3.08 -18.29
CA ILE A 284 9.38 4.47 -18.37
C ILE A 284 10.41 5.29 -19.13
N ASP A 285 9.97 5.98 -20.19
CA ASP A 285 10.79 7.03 -20.83
C ASP A 285 10.67 8.32 -20.03
N ILE A 286 11.80 8.81 -19.53
CA ILE A 286 11.89 10.00 -18.68
C ILE A 286 12.59 11.15 -19.40
N THR A 287 12.92 11.00 -20.67
CA THR A 287 13.68 11.97 -21.48
C THR A 287 13.02 13.34 -21.43
N LYS A 288 11.74 13.41 -21.78
CA LYS A 288 10.96 14.66 -21.80
C LYS A 288 10.93 15.32 -20.41
N THR A 289 10.67 14.54 -19.37
CA THR A 289 10.60 15.05 -17.99
C THR A 289 11.93 15.65 -17.53
N ILE A 290 13.06 15.05 -17.92
CA ILE A 290 14.40 15.54 -17.58
C ILE A 290 14.75 16.79 -18.39
N VAL A 291 14.42 16.83 -19.69
CA VAL A 291 14.65 18.03 -20.53
C VAL A 291 13.82 19.22 -20.03
N GLU A 292 12.53 19.02 -19.74
CA GLU A 292 11.67 20.07 -19.16
C GLU A 292 12.15 20.49 -17.76
N GLY A 293 12.68 19.55 -16.96
CA GLY A 293 13.32 19.85 -15.69
C GLY A 293 14.56 20.74 -15.85
N TRP A 294 15.39 20.43 -16.85
CA TRP A 294 16.60 21.18 -17.18
C TRP A 294 16.31 22.61 -17.62
N GLU A 295 15.33 22.82 -18.49
CA GLU A 295 14.91 24.15 -18.93
C GLU A 295 14.35 25.00 -17.78
N ARG A 296 13.55 24.37 -16.90
CA ARG A 296 13.04 25.04 -15.69
C ARG A 296 14.18 25.42 -14.75
N TRP A 297 15.12 24.53 -14.51
CA TRP A 297 16.29 24.82 -13.66
C TRP A 297 17.11 26.00 -14.21
N LYS A 298 17.39 26.03 -15.52
CA LYS A 298 18.07 27.16 -16.18
C LYS A 298 17.33 28.50 -16.02
N SER A 299 16.02 28.45 -15.83
CA SER A 299 15.16 29.62 -15.62
C SER A 299 15.00 29.98 -14.14
N GLY A 300 15.84 29.45 -13.24
CA GLY A 300 15.78 29.69 -11.79
C GLY A 300 14.87 28.72 -11.03
N GLY A 301 14.40 27.65 -11.66
CA GLY A 301 13.63 26.58 -11.02
C GLY A 301 14.49 25.63 -10.17
N PRO A 302 13.87 24.60 -9.56
CA PRO A 302 14.59 23.63 -8.74
C PRO A 302 15.58 22.80 -9.55
N SER A 303 16.77 22.54 -8.99
CA SER A 303 17.82 21.70 -9.61
C SER A 303 17.53 20.20 -9.53
N VAL A 304 16.52 19.78 -8.77
CA VAL A 304 16.20 18.37 -8.55
C VAL A 304 14.88 18.00 -9.23
N VAL A 305 14.90 16.98 -10.08
CA VAL A 305 13.71 16.42 -10.72
C VAL A 305 13.31 15.10 -10.05
N PRO A 306 12.17 15.05 -9.34
CA PRO A 306 11.66 13.82 -8.75
C PRO A 306 10.86 12.99 -9.76
N ILE A 307 11.12 11.69 -9.82
CA ILE A 307 10.37 10.71 -10.62
C ILE A 307 9.99 9.52 -9.74
N LEU A 308 8.69 9.25 -9.65
CA LEU A 308 8.17 8.11 -8.91
C LEU A 308 8.14 6.87 -9.81
N TYR A 309 9.05 5.93 -9.58
CA TYR A 309 9.10 4.66 -10.27
C TYR A 309 8.31 3.57 -9.53
N ASP A 310 7.37 2.94 -10.25
CA ASP A 310 6.57 1.81 -9.77
C ASP A 310 5.87 2.07 -8.41
N CYS A 311 5.49 3.33 -8.17
CA CYS A 311 4.85 3.82 -6.94
C CYS A 311 5.63 3.51 -5.64
N ARG A 312 6.94 3.28 -5.72
CA ARG A 312 7.74 2.66 -4.66
C ARG A 312 9.11 3.27 -4.50
N TYR A 313 9.73 3.62 -5.62
CA TYR A 313 11.04 4.23 -5.65
C TYR A 313 10.91 5.69 -6.06
N LEU A 314 11.43 6.60 -5.25
CA LEU A 314 11.62 7.97 -5.68
C LEU A 314 13.02 8.11 -6.25
N LEU A 315 13.07 8.34 -7.55
CA LEU A 315 14.29 8.72 -8.25
C LEU A 315 14.40 10.24 -8.17
N ARG A 316 15.52 10.75 -7.69
CA ARG A 316 15.84 12.18 -7.76
C ARG A 316 17.02 12.37 -8.68
N PHE A 317 16.87 13.26 -9.65
CA PHE A 317 17.90 13.62 -10.61
C PHE A 317 18.38 15.03 -10.29
N ASP A 318 19.62 15.14 -9.80
CA ASP A 318 20.29 16.41 -9.53
C ASP A 318 20.91 16.93 -10.83
N LEU A 319 20.26 17.94 -11.41
CA LEU A 319 20.63 18.53 -12.70
C LEU A 319 21.93 19.35 -12.60
N GLU A 320 22.24 19.90 -11.43
CA GLU A 320 23.49 20.64 -11.20
C GLU A 320 24.70 19.70 -11.25
N ARG A 321 24.53 18.47 -10.75
CA ARG A 321 25.57 17.44 -10.75
C ARG A 321 25.55 16.54 -11.99
N MET A 322 24.62 16.74 -12.92
CA MET A 322 24.51 15.92 -14.12
C MET A 322 25.74 16.12 -15.03
N PRO A 323 26.40 15.04 -15.50
CA PRO A 323 27.50 15.15 -16.45
C PRO A 323 27.09 15.90 -17.71
N ALA A 324 27.87 16.91 -18.10
CA ALA A 324 27.60 17.74 -19.28
C ALA A 324 27.41 16.90 -20.56
N ALA A 325 28.17 15.80 -20.72
CA ALA A 325 28.02 14.89 -21.85
C ALA A 325 26.63 14.24 -21.93
N ILE A 326 26.01 13.92 -20.79
CA ILE A 326 24.63 13.39 -20.74
C ILE A 326 23.64 14.50 -21.08
N ALA A 327 23.79 15.68 -20.46
CA ALA A 327 22.92 16.83 -20.73
C ALA A 327 22.92 17.23 -22.21
N THR A 328 24.11 17.39 -22.82
CA THR A 328 24.25 17.70 -24.25
C THR A 328 23.57 16.64 -25.11
N ARG A 329 23.77 15.35 -24.81
CA ARG A 329 23.13 14.25 -25.56
C ARG A 329 21.61 14.27 -25.47
N LEU A 330 21.02 14.71 -24.36
CA LEU A 330 19.56 14.80 -24.20
C LEU A 330 18.97 16.07 -24.81
N LEU A 331 19.74 17.16 -24.88
CA LEU A 331 19.30 18.46 -25.45
C LEU A 331 19.48 18.55 -26.96
N GLU A 332 20.41 17.79 -27.53
CA GLU A 332 20.43 17.52 -28.97
C GLU A 332 19.12 16.81 -29.31
N HIS A 333 18.17 17.51 -29.95
CA HIS A 333 16.82 17.02 -30.28
C HIS A 333 16.81 15.86 -31.30
N SER A 334 17.85 15.04 -31.36
CA SER A 334 17.87 13.80 -32.11
C SER A 334 16.94 12.80 -31.43
N SER A 335 15.96 12.30 -32.18
CA SER A 335 14.99 11.31 -31.73
C SER A 335 15.60 9.95 -31.36
N GLU A 336 16.91 9.77 -31.53
CA GLU A 336 17.59 8.48 -31.37
C GLU A 336 18.12 8.22 -29.95
N LYS A 337 18.16 9.24 -29.09
CA LYS A 337 18.70 9.14 -27.72
C LYS A 337 17.59 9.30 -26.70
N THR A 338 17.39 8.28 -25.86
CA THR A 338 16.38 8.33 -24.79
C THR A 338 16.97 7.93 -23.45
N LEU A 339 16.53 8.60 -22.39
CA LEU A 339 16.80 8.23 -21.01
C LEU A 339 15.59 7.47 -20.47
N ARG A 340 15.80 6.21 -20.09
CA ARG A 340 14.71 5.32 -19.67
C ARG A 340 15.03 4.67 -18.33
N VAL A 341 13.97 4.33 -17.60
CA VAL A 341 14.05 3.57 -16.36
C VAL A 341 13.52 2.17 -16.62
N TYR A 342 14.35 1.16 -16.35
CA TYR A 342 14.03 -0.26 -16.45
C TYR A 342 13.93 -0.90 -15.07
N SER A 343 13.18 -2.00 -14.99
CA SER A 343 13.27 -2.90 -13.84
C SER A 343 14.50 -3.80 -14.00
N ARG A 344 15.44 -3.75 -13.06
CA ARG A 344 16.50 -4.75 -12.90
C ARG A 344 16.12 -5.76 -11.82
N SER A 345 16.63 -6.98 -11.99
CA SER A 345 16.43 -8.11 -11.08
C SER A 345 14.98 -8.60 -10.95
N ARG A 346 14.78 -9.69 -10.20
CA ARG A 346 13.44 -10.20 -9.84
C ARG A 346 12.69 -9.32 -8.83
N TRP A 347 13.38 -8.36 -8.21
CA TRP A 347 12.81 -7.44 -7.21
C TRP A 347 12.30 -6.13 -7.82
N LEU A 348 12.52 -5.95 -9.12
CA LEU A 348 12.09 -4.80 -9.91
C LEU A 348 12.63 -3.48 -9.36
N TRP A 349 13.92 -3.49 -9.09
CA TRP A 349 14.69 -2.31 -8.73
C TRP A 349 14.83 -1.40 -9.95
N PRO A 350 14.78 -0.07 -9.79
CA PRO A 350 14.99 0.83 -10.92
C PRO A 350 16.44 0.76 -11.41
N SER A 351 16.61 0.91 -12.72
CA SER A 351 17.88 1.09 -13.40
C SER A 351 17.71 2.16 -14.45
N VAL A 352 18.44 3.27 -14.32
CA VAL A 352 18.45 4.35 -15.30
C VAL A 352 19.43 4.00 -16.40
N VAL A 353 18.95 3.98 -17.64
CA VAL A 353 19.68 3.55 -18.83
C VAL A 353 19.57 4.64 -19.89
N LEU A 354 20.71 5.00 -20.47
CA LEU A 354 20.78 5.81 -21.67
C LEU A 354 20.76 4.88 -22.88
N GLU A 355 19.72 4.98 -23.71
CA GLU A 355 19.62 4.26 -24.98
C GLU A 355 20.06 5.17 -26.12
N ALA A 356 20.96 4.70 -26.97
CA ALA A 356 21.38 5.38 -28.20
C ALA A 356 21.82 4.36 -29.25
N ASN A 357 21.34 4.47 -30.50
CA ASN A 357 21.83 3.66 -31.63
C ASN A 357 21.90 2.15 -31.34
N ASN A 358 20.85 1.57 -30.75
CA ASN A 358 20.77 0.17 -30.29
C ASN A 358 21.75 -0.23 -29.16
N SER A 359 22.51 0.73 -28.62
CA SER A 359 23.31 0.53 -27.41
C SER A 359 22.53 0.95 -26.16
N ARG A 360 22.81 0.25 -25.06
CA ARG A 360 22.23 0.53 -23.74
C ARG A 360 23.36 0.69 -22.74
N GLU A 361 23.45 1.88 -22.16
CA GLU A 361 24.43 2.21 -21.13
C GLU A 361 23.71 2.39 -19.79
N VAL A 362 24.03 1.55 -18.81
CA VAL A 362 23.48 1.70 -17.45
C VAL A 362 24.18 2.88 -16.79
N ILE A 363 23.42 3.94 -16.50
CA ILE A 363 23.93 5.18 -15.91
C ILE A 363 23.87 5.12 -14.38
N HIS A 364 22.80 4.55 -13.84
CA HIS A 364 22.61 4.45 -12.39
C HIS A 364 21.71 3.28 -12.04
N ASP A 365 22.10 2.49 -11.04
CA ASP A 365 21.26 1.42 -10.53
C ASP A 365 21.34 1.18 -9.01
N LYS A 366 22.16 1.97 -8.31
CA LYS A 366 22.28 1.92 -6.86
C LYS A 366 20.98 2.37 -6.19
N ILE A 367 20.57 1.65 -5.15
CA ILE A 367 19.45 2.05 -4.30
C ILE A 367 20.06 2.58 -3.00
N THR A 368 19.64 3.79 -2.62
CA THR A 368 19.91 4.34 -1.29
C THR A 368 19.00 3.59 -0.33
N GLU A 369 19.49 2.47 0.20
CA GLU A 369 18.81 1.76 1.27
C GLU A 369 19.17 2.41 2.60
N GLU A 370 18.18 2.70 3.43
CA GLU A 370 18.43 2.84 4.86
C GLU A 370 19.07 1.52 5.30
N THR A 371 20.27 1.61 5.85
CA THR A 371 21.19 0.50 6.07
C THR A 371 20.69 -0.37 7.23
N THR A 372 19.50 -0.93 7.15
CA THR A 372 19.05 -1.99 8.05
C THR A 372 19.64 -3.30 7.54
N ASN A 373 20.94 -3.47 7.78
CA ASN A 373 21.61 -4.74 7.97
C ASN A 373 21.13 -5.87 7.04
N ILE A 374 21.29 -5.71 5.73
CA ILE A 374 21.22 -6.84 4.80
C ILE A 374 22.47 -7.69 5.04
N PHE A 375 22.49 -8.45 6.13
CA PHE A 375 23.36 -9.60 6.28
C PHE A 375 22.74 -10.76 5.51
N LEU A 376 22.63 -10.62 4.19
CA LEU A 376 22.43 -11.77 3.32
C LEU A 376 23.74 -11.97 2.60
N ASP A 377 24.65 -12.67 3.26
CA ASP A 377 25.88 -13.06 2.61
C ASP A 377 25.51 -14.02 1.48
N VAL A 378 26.09 -13.79 0.32
CA VAL A 378 25.76 -14.53 -0.87
C VAL A 378 26.91 -15.47 -1.12
N ASP A 379 26.75 -16.73 -0.76
CA ASP A 379 27.73 -17.71 -1.17
C ASP A 379 27.52 -18.07 -2.65
N VAL A 380 28.39 -17.53 -3.50
CA VAL A 380 28.41 -17.76 -4.95
C VAL A 380 28.97 -19.15 -5.30
N ARG A 381 29.50 -19.92 -4.32
CA ARG A 381 30.35 -21.09 -4.60
C ARG A 381 29.63 -22.42 -4.75
N ALA A 382 28.33 -22.53 -4.48
CA ALA A 382 27.59 -23.79 -4.65
C ALA A 382 26.78 -23.80 -5.95
N GLY A 383 27.23 -24.58 -6.94
CA GLY A 383 26.72 -24.65 -8.32
C GLY A 383 25.28 -25.15 -8.51
N THR A 384 24.32 -24.90 -7.61
CA THR A 384 22.90 -25.20 -7.88
C THR A 384 21.93 -24.35 -7.05
N ARG A 385 21.09 -23.61 -7.78
CA ARG A 385 19.71 -23.18 -7.47
C ARG A 385 19.48 -22.23 -6.27
N TYR A 386 19.44 -20.93 -6.63
CA TYR A 386 18.66 -19.85 -6.01
C TYR A 386 19.15 -19.21 -4.71
N TYR A 387 20.46 -19.06 -4.52
CA TYR A 387 20.95 -18.04 -3.57
C TYR A 387 20.84 -16.66 -4.22
N LEU A 388 20.41 -15.67 -3.43
CA LEU A 388 20.38 -14.26 -3.83
C LEU A 388 21.75 -13.89 -4.37
N ARG A 389 21.97 -13.68 -5.67
CA ARG A 389 23.30 -13.28 -6.14
C ARG A 389 23.58 -11.87 -5.59
N ALA A 390 24.76 -11.62 -5.00
CA ALA A 390 25.18 -10.27 -4.64
C ALA A 390 25.02 -9.44 -5.91
N PRO A 391 24.31 -8.30 -5.85
CA PRO A 391 24.10 -7.52 -7.04
C PRO A 391 25.48 -7.23 -7.66
N PRO A 392 25.60 -7.28 -9.00
CA PRO A 392 26.81 -6.79 -9.65
C PRO A 392 27.13 -5.38 -9.11
N LEU A 393 28.41 -5.00 -9.10
CA LEU A 393 28.88 -3.68 -8.65
C LEU A 393 27.89 -2.62 -9.13
N SER A 394 27.14 -2.06 -8.17
CA SER A 394 26.08 -1.10 -8.49
C SER A 394 26.72 0.17 -9.03
N ILE A 395 26.18 0.68 -10.12
CA ILE A 395 26.63 1.94 -10.71
C ILE A 395 25.98 3.08 -9.94
N ASP A 396 26.83 3.86 -9.28
CA ASP A 396 26.47 5.10 -8.61
C ASP A 396 26.97 6.27 -9.44
N SER A 397 26.04 6.96 -10.11
CA SER A 397 26.37 8.13 -10.90
C SER A 397 26.69 9.37 -10.05
N GLY A 398 26.35 9.38 -8.75
CA GLY A 398 26.52 10.52 -7.86
C GLY A 398 25.54 11.69 -8.05
N TRP A 399 24.78 11.72 -9.16
CA TRP A 399 23.77 12.76 -9.46
C TRP A 399 22.34 12.20 -9.53
N ILE A 400 22.19 10.88 -9.42
CA ILE A 400 20.88 10.23 -9.28
C ILE A 400 20.85 9.57 -7.91
N THR A 401 19.72 9.67 -7.22
CA THR A 401 19.45 8.86 -6.02
C THR A 401 18.17 8.09 -6.22
N ALA A 402 18.15 6.79 -5.92
CA ALA A 402 16.94 5.98 -5.90
C ALA A 402 16.64 5.57 -4.45
N GLU A 403 15.57 6.09 -3.86
CA GLU A 403 15.17 5.75 -2.49
C GLU A 403 13.87 4.95 -2.48
N TRP A 404 13.77 3.99 -1.56
CA TRP A 404 12.50 3.32 -1.28
C TRP A 404 11.64 4.21 -0.37
N VAL A 405 10.46 4.61 -0.84
CA VAL A 405 9.61 5.61 -0.13
C VAL A 405 8.42 5.01 0.60
N ARG A 406 8.38 3.69 0.81
CA ARG A 406 7.28 3.05 1.54
C ARG A 406 7.65 2.62 2.96
N PRO A 407 7.39 3.43 4.00
CA PRO A 407 7.50 2.96 5.36
C PRO A 407 6.54 1.81 5.69
N LEU A 408 7.08 0.78 6.33
CA LEU A 408 6.30 -0.30 6.90
C LEU A 408 5.40 0.18 8.07
N THR A 409 5.76 1.30 8.72
CA THR A 409 5.11 1.85 9.94
C THR A 409 4.14 3.00 9.71
N ALA A 410 4.12 3.65 8.54
CA ALA A 410 3.15 4.74 8.28
C ALA A 410 1.69 4.26 8.15
N MET A 411 0.93 4.18 9.26
CA MET A 411 -0.51 4.46 9.27
C MET A 411 -0.77 5.74 10.03
#